data_AF-A0A842TJW3-F1
#
_entry.id   AF-A0A842TJW3-F1
#
_cell.length_a   1.000
_cell.length_b   1.000
_cell.length_c   1.000
_cell.angle_alpha   90.00
_cell.angle_beta   90.00
_cell.angle_gamma   90.00
#
_symmetry.space_group_name_H-M   'P 1'
#
loop_
_entity.id
_entity.type
_entity.pdbx_description
1 polymer ?
#
loop_
_entity_poly.entity_id
_entity_poly.type
_entity_poly.pdbx_seq_one_letter_code
_entity_poly.pdbx_strand_id
1 'polypeptide(L)'
;MKIPSPKRISIAIITGAVLGIFCIIGVGSRLGYPGNELYLIGMWYNRVIMGLLIGLSGEVILIDKKWKYNTTLRGAIIGLAVTSAILLSTSLKDIPSFFAGIIYGSIIDLITTRYS
;
A
#
# COMPACT_ATOMS: atom_id res chain seq x y z
N MET A 1 -3.65 -22.17 -7.38
CA MET A 1 -3.56 -20.71 -7.27
C MET A 1 -4.11 -20.13 -8.56
N LYS A 2 -5.29 -19.51 -8.56
CA LYS A 2 -5.82 -18.87 -9.76
C LYS A 2 -5.14 -17.50 -9.87
N ILE A 3 -4.61 -17.18 -11.04
CA ILE A 3 -4.05 -15.85 -11.26
C ILE A 3 -5.22 -14.86 -11.24
N PRO A 4 -5.20 -13.81 -10.39
CA PRO A 4 -6.27 -12.83 -10.32
C PRO A 4 -6.41 -12.09 -11.65
N SER A 5 -7.60 -11.54 -11.91
CA SER A 5 -7.88 -10.87 -13.18
C SER A 5 -6.90 -9.71 -13.42
N PRO A 6 -6.44 -9.48 -14.67
CA PRO A 6 -5.58 -8.34 -14.99
C PRO A 6 -6.20 -7.01 -14.54
N LYS A 7 -7.53 -6.89 -14.66
CA LYS A 7 -8.31 -5.75 -14.18
C LYS A 7 -8.11 -5.49 -12.69
N ARG A 8 -8.12 -6.53 -11.84
CA ARG A 8 -7.87 -6.40 -10.40
C ARG A 8 -6.50 -5.81 -10.13
N ILE A 9 -5.48 -6.35 -10.79
CA ILE A 9 -4.08 -5.92 -10.62
C ILE A 9 -3.94 -4.45 -11.05
N SER A 10 -4.51 -4.07 -12.20
CA SER A 10 -4.47 -2.69 -12.69
C SER A 10 -5.14 -1.71 -11.72
N ILE A 11 -6.33 -2.03 -11.21
CA ILE A 11 -7.04 -1.17 -10.24
C ILE A 11 -6.20 -0.99 -8.97
N ALA A 12 -5.60 -2.06 -8.46
CA ALA A 12 -4.81 -2.01 -7.24
C ALA A 12 -3.53 -1.16 -7.40
N ILE A 13 -2.82 -1.32 -8.53
CA ILE A 13 -1.63 -0.53 -8.87
C ILE A 13 -1.98 0.96 -9.02
N ILE A 14 -3.04 1.28 -9.77
CA ILE A 14 -3.46 2.67 -10.00
C ILE A 14 -3.88 3.32 -8.67
N THR A 15 -4.66 2.60 -7.85
CA THR A 15 -5.08 3.09 -6.53
C THR A 15 -3.85 3.33 -5.64
N GLY A 16 -2.88 2.41 -5.62
CA GLY A 16 -1.62 2.56 -4.90
C GLY A 16 -0.79 3.74 -5.38
N ALA A 17 -0.68 3.96 -6.70
CA ALA A 17 0.05 5.08 -7.28
C ALA A 17 -0.58 6.43 -6.91
N VAL A 18 -1.91 6.53 -6.95
CA VAL A 18 -2.66 7.75 -6.57
C VAL A 18 -2.49 8.04 -5.07
N LEU A 19 -2.66 7.04 -4.20
CA LEU A 19 -2.41 7.20 -2.76
C LEU A 19 -0.95 7.51 -2.45
N GLY A 20 -0.02 7.02 -3.28
CA GLY A 20 1.39 7.34 -3.22
C GLY A 20 1.69 8.83 -3.38
N ILE A 21 0.95 9.54 -4.24
CA ILE A 21 1.14 10.98 -4.43
C ILE A 21 0.83 11.72 -3.12
N PHE A 22 -0.30 11.39 -2.48
CA PHE A 22 -0.66 11.97 -1.17
C PHE A 22 0.39 11.60 -0.09
N CYS A 23 0.94 10.40 -0.14
CA CYS A 23 2.02 9.98 0.76
C CYS A 23 3.27 10.84 0.59
N ILE A 24 3.74 11.08 -0.65
CA ILE A 24 4.90 11.93 -0.93
C ILE A 24 4.67 13.35 -0.43
N ILE A 25 3.50 13.94 -0.71
CA ILE A 25 3.17 15.30 -0.29
C ILE A 25 3.30 15.41 1.23
N GLY A 26 2.75 14.44 1.96
CA GLY A 26 2.86 14.40 3.42
C GLY A 26 4.30 14.21 3.90
N VAL A 27 5.11 13.37 3.23
CA VAL A 27 6.52 13.13 3.61
C VAL A 27 7.36 14.38 3.34
N GLY A 28 7.20 14.98 2.16
CA GLY A 28 7.91 16.18 1.76
C GLY A 28 7.57 17.38 2.65
N SER A 29 6.33 17.49 3.14
CA SER A 29 5.94 18.58 4.05
C SER A 29 6.60 18.49 5.43
N ARG A 30 7.08 17.31 5.85
CA ARG A 30 7.71 17.11 7.17
C ARG A 30 9.22 16.91 7.12
N LEU A 31 9.75 16.28 6.07
CA LEU A 31 11.18 16.01 5.90
C LEU A 31 11.87 17.00 4.94
N GLY A 32 11.10 17.79 4.21
CA GLY A 32 11.60 18.66 3.15
C GLY A 32 11.76 17.94 1.80
N TYR A 33 11.58 18.68 0.70
CA TYR A 33 11.75 18.16 -0.65
C TYR A 33 13.22 18.13 -1.11
N PRO A 34 14.01 19.21 -0.99
CA PRO A 34 15.40 19.22 -1.45
C PRO A 34 16.26 18.24 -0.64
N GLY A 35 17.06 17.43 -1.32
CA GLY A 35 17.94 16.42 -0.70
C GLY A 35 17.25 15.13 -0.24
N ASN A 36 15.94 15.01 -0.42
CA ASN A 36 15.17 13.79 -0.13
C ASN A 36 14.47 13.22 -1.37
N GLU A 37 14.80 13.67 -2.58
CA GLU A 37 14.08 13.35 -3.81
C GLU A 37 14.02 11.83 -4.06
N LEU A 38 15.15 11.14 -3.90
CA LEU A 38 15.23 9.69 -4.06
C LEU A 38 14.40 8.96 -3.00
N TYR A 39 14.39 9.47 -1.77
CA TYR A 39 13.58 8.91 -0.69
C TYR A 39 12.08 9.08 -1.01
N LEU A 40 11.65 10.27 -1.43
CA LEU A 40 10.27 10.55 -1.80
C LEU A 40 9.79 9.68 -2.97
N ILE A 41 10.61 9.51 -4.01
CA ILE A 41 10.31 8.59 -5.12
C ILE A 41 10.25 7.14 -4.63
N GLY A 42 11.17 6.72 -3.76
CA GLY A 42 11.14 5.40 -3.13
C GLY A 42 9.87 5.16 -2.31
N MET A 43 9.38 6.18 -1.61
CA MET A 43 8.13 6.15 -0.85
C MET A 43 6.91 5.97 -1.76
N TRP A 44 6.90 6.64 -2.92
CA TRP A 44 5.86 6.44 -3.91
C TRP A 44 5.89 5.06 -4.52
N TYR A 45 7.08 4.62 -4.95
CA TYR A 45 7.29 3.29 -5.51
C TYR A 45 6.82 2.19 -4.55
N ASN A 46 7.07 2.35 -3.24
CA ASN A 46 6.56 1.46 -2.22
C ASN A 46 5.02 1.33 -2.24
N ARG A 47 4.28 2.41 -2.50
CA ARG A 47 2.81 2.36 -2.63
C ARG A 47 2.34 1.68 -3.90
N VAL A 48 3.08 1.85 -5.00
CA VAL A 48 2.83 1.13 -6.26
C VAL A 48 3.01 -0.38 -6.06
N ILE A 49 4.10 -0.79 -5.40
CA ILE A 49 4.39 -2.20 -5.10
C ILE A 49 3.37 -2.78 -4.10
N MET A 50 2.98 -2.02 -3.08
CA MET A 50 1.89 -2.42 -2.18
C MET A 50 0.60 -2.70 -2.96
N GLY A 51 0.25 -1.84 -3.92
CA GLY A 51 -0.89 -2.05 -4.82
C GLY A 51 -0.78 -3.33 -5.63
N LEU A 52 0.38 -3.60 -6.23
CA LEU A 52 0.65 -4.84 -6.95
C LEU A 52 0.42 -6.08 -6.07
N LEU A 53 1.00 -6.10 -4.87
CA LEU A 53 0.89 -7.23 -3.94
C LEU A 53 -0.56 -7.46 -3.48
N ILE A 54 -1.33 -6.39 -3.27
CA ILE A 54 -2.76 -6.48 -2.95
C ILE A 54 -3.60 -6.95 -4.15
N GLY A 55 -3.25 -6.52 -5.36
CA GLY A 55 -3.86 -7.02 -6.59
C GLY A 55 -3.71 -8.54 -6.71
N LEU A 56 -2.51 -9.04 -6.41
CA LEU A 56 -2.17 -10.46 -6.42
C LEU A 56 -2.82 -11.29 -5.29
N SER A 57 -3.17 -10.67 -4.16
CA SER A 57 -3.68 -11.37 -2.98
C SER A 57 -5.18 -11.65 -2.99
N GLY A 58 -5.87 -11.45 -4.12
CA GLY A 58 -7.34 -11.49 -4.21
C GLY A 58 -8.02 -12.75 -3.67
N GLU A 59 -7.38 -13.92 -3.76
CA GLU A 59 -7.92 -15.20 -3.29
C GLU A 59 -7.61 -15.51 -1.82
N VAL A 60 -6.80 -14.68 -1.15
CA VAL A 60 -6.40 -14.95 0.24
C VAL A 60 -7.56 -14.61 1.18
N ILE A 61 -8.07 -15.64 1.88
CA ILE A 61 -9.07 -15.53 2.94
C ILE A 61 -8.35 -15.73 4.27
N LEU A 62 -8.31 -14.67 5.08
CA LEU A 62 -7.70 -14.63 6.40
C LEU A 62 -8.74 -14.81 7.52
N ILE A 63 -9.98 -14.39 7.29
CA ILE A 63 -11.09 -14.56 8.21
C ILE A 63 -12.35 -14.91 7.41
N ASP A 64 -13.04 -15.98 7.79
CA ASP A 64 -14.32 -16.41 7.21
C ASP A 64 -15.53 -15.50 7.55
N LYS A 65 -15.29 -14.34 8.17
CA LYS A 65 -16.32 -13.32 8.43
C LYS A 65 -16.46 -12.40 7.21
N LYS A 66 -17.64 -11.75 7.10
CA LYS A 66 -18.05 -10.80 6.03
C LYS A 66 -16.88 -10.24 5.20
N TRP A 67 -16.95 -10.38 3.88
CA TRP A 67 -15.92 -10.01 2.89
C TRP A 67 -15.15 -8.70 3.18
N LYS A 68 -15.82 -7.66 3.68
CA LYS A 68 -15.21 -6.38 4.05
C LYS A 68 -14.11 -6.48 5.12
N TYR A 69 -14.27 -7.34 6.12
CA TYR A 69 -13.26 -7.48 7.18
C TYR A 69 -12.03 -8.22 6.67
N ASN A 70 -12.25 -9.25 5.84
CA ASN A 70 -11.16 -9.98 5.19
C ASN A 70 -10.30 -9.04 4.32
N THR A 71 -10.93 -8.22 3.48
CA THR A 71 -10.21 -7.28 2.60
C THR A 71 -9.45 -6.22 3.38
N THR A 72 -10.07 -5.64 4.41
CA THR A 72 -9.41 -4.60 5.21
C THR A 72 -8.19 -5.16 5.94
N LEU A 73 -8.31 -6.35 6.52
CA LEU A 73 -7.22 -7.00 7.25
C LEU A 73 -6.10 -7.46 6.33
N ARG A 74 -6.43 -8.05 5.19
CA ARG A 74 -5.44 -8.47 4.18
C ARG A 74 -4.66 -7.28 3.65
N GLY A 75 -5.36 -6.21 3.28
CA GLY A 75 -4.74 -4.94 2.91
C GLY A 75 -3.85 -4.37 4.01
N ALA A 76 -4.30 -4.38 5.27
CA ALA A 76 -3.52 -3.90 6.41
C ALA A 76 -2.22 -4.70 6.62
N ILE A 77 -2.28 -6.03 6.54
CA ILE A 77 -1.12 -6.91 6.74
C ILE A 77 -0.09 -6.73 5.63
N ILE A 78 -0.54 -6.70 4.37
CA ILE A 78 0.35 -6.45 3.23
C ILE A 78 0.94 -5.04 3.34
N GLY A 79 0.10 -4.06 3.69
CA GLY A 79 0.51 -2.68 3.91
C GLY A 79 1.62 -2.57 4.95
N LEU A 80 1.41 -3.19 6.11
CA LEU A 80 2.37 -3.28 7.20
C LEU A 80 3.68 -3.91 6.73
N ALA A 81 3.63 -5.09 6.11
CA ALA A 81 4.82 -5.82 5.65
C ALA A 81 5.67 -4.97 4.69
N VAL A 82 5.02 -4.31 3.73
CA VAL A 82 5.69 -3.48 2.71
C VAL A 82 6.30 -2.21 3.32
N THR A 83 5.63 -1.58 4.28
CA THR A 83 6.20 -0.40 4.95
C THR A 83 7.24 -0.71 6.03
N SER A 84 7.16 -1.87 6.67
CA SER A 84 8.19 -2.33 7.62
C SER A 84 9.56 -2.37 6.95
N ALA A 85 9.62 -2.81 5.68
CA ALA A 85 10.87 -2.85 4.93
C ALA A 85 11.53 -1.47 4.81
N ILE A 86 10.75 -0.42 4.54
CA ILE A 86 11.26 0.96 4.48
C ILE A 86 11.61 1.49 5.87
N LEU A 87 10.75 1.24 6.86
CA LEU A 87 10.96 1.72 8.21
C LEU A 87 12.29 1.18 8.78
N LEU A 88 12.58 -0.10 8.55
CA LEU A 88 13.83 -0.74 8.97
C LEU A 88 15.04 -0.30 8.13
N SER A 89 14.90 -0.13 6.81
CA SER A 89 16.01 0.28 5.94
C SER A 89 16.42 1.75 6.12
N THR A 90 15.56 2.56 6.72
CA THR A 90 15.80 3.98 6.96
C THR A 90 15.99 4.34 8.43
N SER A 91 16.33 3.36 9.28
CA SER A 91 16.60 3.60 10.71
C SER A 91 15.47 4.35 11.43
N LEU A 92 14.22 3.98 11.14
CA LEU A 92 13.01 4.59 11.71
C LEU A 92 12.81 6.08 11.37
N LYS A 93 13.39 6.56 10.26
CA LYS A 93 13.30 7.96 9.80
C LYS A 93 11.87 8.51 9.72
N ASP A 94 10.89 7.64 9.48
CA ASP A 94 9.53 8.07 9.15
C ASP A 94 8.43 7.13 9.63
N ILE A 95 8.20 7.13 10.94
CA ILE A 95 7.13 6.38 11.61
C ILE A 95 5.72 6.74 11.07
N PRO A 96 5.37 8.01 10.76
CA PRO A 96 4.06 8.33 10.19
C PRO A 96 3.76 7.58 8.88
N SER A 97 4.76 7.42 8.01
CA SER A 97 4.60 6.68 6.76
C SER A 97 4.36 5.18 6.95
N PHE A 98 4.90 4.61 8.02
CA PHE A 98 4.65 3.22 8.38
C PHE A 98 3.15 3.01 8.67
N PHE A 99 2.56 3.84 9.53
CA PHE A 99 1.13 3.78 9.81
C PHE A 99 0.27 4.09 8.59
N ALA A 100 0.70 5.04 7.75
CA ALA A 100 0.02 5.31 6.48
C ALA A 100 -0.02 4.07 5.57
N GLY A 101 0.95 3.16 5.65
CA GLY A 101 0.92 1.90 4.91
C GLY A 101 -0.19 0.95 5.32
N ILE A 102 -0.49 0.88 6.61
CA ILE A 102 -1.60 0.07 7.13
C ILE A 102 -2.92 0.62 6.56
N ILE A 103 -3.12 1.94 6.67
CA ILE A 103 -4.34 2.62 6.21
C ILE A 103 -4.50 2.51 4.69
N TYR A 104 -3.46 2.86 3.93
CA TYR A 104 -3.50 2.79 2.47
C TYR A 104 -3.64 1.36 1.97
N GLY A 105 -2.97 0.39 2.59
CA GLY A 105 -3.12 -1.02 2.25
C GLY A 105 -4.58 -1.48 2.38
N SER A 106 -5.24 -1.14 3.49
CA SER A 106 -6.67 -1.41 3.68
C SER A 106 -7.57 -0.73 2.63
N ILE A 107 -7.30 0.54 2.30
CA ILE A 107 -8.08 1.29 1.30
C ILE A 107 -7.92 0.67 -0.10
N ILE A 108 -6.69 0.34 -0.49
CA ILE A 108 -6.39 -0.27 -1.79
C ILE A 108 -7.15 -1.58 -1.95
N ASP A 109 -7.11 -2.47 -0.94
CA ASP A 109 -7.77 -3.77 -1.07
C ASP A 109 -9.30 -3.66 -1.08
N LEU A 110 -9.85 -2.71 -0.31
CA LEU A 110 -11.29 -2.44 -0.31
C LEU A 110 -11.78 -1.93 -1.68
N ILE A 111 -11.08 -0.95 -2.26
CA ILE A 111 -11.39 -0.39 -3.59
C ILE A 111 -11.23 -1.49 -4.65
N THR A 112 -10.10 -2.18 -4.63
CA THR A 112 -9.79 -3.23 -5.58
C THR A 112 -10.85 -4.32 -5.56
N THR A 113 -11.25 -4.80 -4.38
CA THR A 113 -12.25 -5.87 -4.26
C THR A 113 -13.66 -5.40 -4.62
N ARG A 114 -13.97 -4.11 -4.47
CA ARG A 114 -15.26 -3.56 -4.85
C ARG A 114 -15.42 -3.37 -6.37
N TYR A 115 -14.34 -3.08 -7.09
CA TYR A 115 -14.38 -2.72 -8.51
C TYR A 115 -13.75 -3.74 -9.47
N SER A 116 -13.05 -4.77 -8.96
CA SER A 116 -12.46 -5.84 -9.77
C SER A 116 -13.51 -6.76 -10.35
#